data_AF-A0A5P9PP34-F1
#
_entry.id   AF-A0A5P9PP34-F1
#
_cell.length_a   1.000
_cell.length_b   1.000
_cell.length_c   1.000
_cell.angle_alpha   90.00
_cell.angle_beta   90.00
_cell.angle_gamma   90.00
#
_symmetry.space_group_name_H-M   'P 1'
#
loop_
_entity.id
_entity.type
_entity.pdbx_description
1 polymer ?
#
loop_
_entity_poly.entity_id
_entity_poly.type
_entity_poly.pdbx_seq_one_letter_code
_entity_poly.pdbx_strand_id
1 'polypeptide(L)'
;MQVNEQDREEEGATDESRTRVCALDGCERRFTPASNRQRFCTPAHQQQAQALRRRPVDPELPIVELEQIRDDALTTVVPAAEALTEQLTALLERLSTINESAVARITVAESAAAEARAAQQESAERAADAVTARERAERQSRIDRDARAAAETEAATASRAAETAREAQHRAEVAKAESERDARWLAEQLAELREQHAELGDQYDQLQAQHASLAEAHTELVQAREADRAAHTQAVHELELRHRDQLTEHQQADARQLAEATQRHEAERERHRDELEQQRAEHAATVKRLITELDQARARDTEQRQALAEQAARLAEHERAAAAARTLARDYAALYEVATDLAADASDEPREVRAELTAVLRGRTPPRDNWQPASKP
;
A
#
# COMPACT_ATOMS: atom_id res chain seq x y z
N MET A 1 12.62 -87.24 37.87
CA MET A 1 13.09 -87.46 39.25
C MET A 1 11.88 -87.44 40.16
N GLN A 2 11.24 -88.60 40.33
CA GLN A 2 10.39 -89.00 41.46
C GLN A 2 10.02 -90.45 41.20
N VAL A 3 10.37 -91.29 42.16
CA VAL A 3 10.26 -92.75 42.22
C VAL A 3 8.92 -93.09 42.89
N ASN A 4 8.31 -94.22 42.54
CA ASN A 4 7.56 -95.03 43.50
C ASN A 4 7.44 -96.49 43.01
N GLU A 5 8.09 -97.38 43.76
CA GLU A 5 7.73 -98.80 44.01
C GLU A 5 6.37 -98.84 44.73
N GLN A 6 5.53 -99.89 44.78
CA GLN A 6 5.72 -101.30 45.12
C GLN A 6 4.29 -101.94 45.12
N ASP A 7 4.11 -103.24 44.83
CA ASP A 7 3.22 -104.18 45.58
C ASP A 7 3.07 -105.59 44.95
N ARG A 8 2.75 -106.57 45.81
CA ARG A 8 3.03 -108.02 45.81
C ARG A 8 1.80 -108.95 45.59
N GLU A 9 2.09 -110.16 45.08
CA GLU A 9 1.68 -111.57 45.42
C GLU A 9 0.23 -111.99 45.82
N GLU A 10 -0.28 -113.13 45.29
CA GLU A 10 -0.66 -114.39 46.04
C GLU A 10 -1.43 -115.47 45.22
N GLU A 11 -1.18 -116.76 45.53
CA GLU A 11 -1.74 -118.04 44.98
C GLU A 11 -2.51 -118.87 46.07
N GLY A 12 -3.32 -119.89 45.69
CA GLY A 12 -3.91 -120.89 46.63
C GLY A 12 -4.34 -122.25 46.02
N ALA A 13 -4.18 -123.36 46.76
CA ALA A 13 -4.49 -124.77 46.39
C ALA A 13 -5.13 -125.62 47.55
N THR A 14 -5.89 -126.70 47.24
CA THR A 14 -6.89 -127.42 48.10
C THR A 14 -6.52 -128.84 48.64
N ASP A 15 -7.31 -129.34 49.63
CA ASP A 15 -7.08 -130.38 50.67
C ASP A 15 -7.81 -131.75 50.47
N GLU A 16 -7.16 -132.78 49.88
CA GLU A 16 -7.74 -134.13 49.62
C GLU A 16 -6.96 -135.33 50.24
N SER A 17 -5.99 -135.10 51.13
CA SER A 17 -4.92 -136.09 51.44
C SER A 17 -5.06 -136.89 52.77
N ARG A 18 -6.24 -136.97 53.42
CA ARG A 18 -6.35 -137.42 54.84
C ARG A 18 -7.14 -138.72 55.18
N THR A 19 -7.35 -139.69 54.28
CA THR A 19 -8.01 -141.00 54.61
C THR A 19 -7.03 -142.21 54.56
N ARG A 20 -7.14 -143.21 55.47
CA ARG A 20 -6.25 -144.41 55.54
C ARG A 20 -7.01 -145.75 55.59
N VAL A 21 -6.41 -146.86 55.12
CA VAL A 21 -6.98 -148.23 55.12
C VAL A 21 -6.52 -149.01 56.38
N CYS A 22 -7.37 -149.89 56.91
CA CYS A 22 -7.08 -150.74 58.09
C CYS A 22 -5.97 -151.79 57.83
N ALA A 23 -5.01 -151.93 58.75
CA ALA A 23 -3.84 -152.82 58.62
C ALA A 23 -4.05 -154.29 59.04
N LEU A 24 -5.30 -154.78 59.12
CA LEU A 24 -5.59 -156.20 59.39
C LEU A 24 -5.81 -156.88 58.03
N ASP A 25 -5.01 -157.92 57.72
CA ASP A 25 -5.15 -158.69 56.47
C ASP A 25 -6.60 -159.18 56.30
N GLY A 26 -7.23 -158.80 55.19
CA GLY A 26 -8.64 -159.07 54.88
C GLY A 26 -9.64 -157.96 55.25
N CYS A 27 -9.21 -156.81 55.78
CA CYS A 27 -10.10 -155.68 56.09
C CYS A 27 -9.86 -154.44 55.19
N GLU A 28 -10.75 -154.19 54.24
CA GLU A 28 -10.64 -153.09 53.27
C GLU A 28 -11.24 -151.74 53.74
N ARG A 29 -11.70 -151.64 54.99
CA ARG A 29 -12.33 -150.41 55.49
C ARG A 29 -11.34 -149.24 55.58
N ARG A 30 -11.69 -148.14 54.90
CA ARG A 30 -11.04 -146.83 55.04
C ARG A 30 -11.63 -146.08 56.23
N PHE A 31 -10.77 -145.50 57.05
CA PHE A 31 -11.17 -144.71 58.21
C PHE A 31 -10.28 -143.47 58.35
N THR A 32 -10.81 -142.43 58.96
CA THR A 32 -10.10 -141.20 59.31
C THR A 32 -9.52 -141.39 60.72
N PRO A 33 -8.20 -141.57 60.88
CA PRO A 33 -7.61 -141.93 62.16
C PRO A 33 -7.69 -140.75 63.15
N ALA A 34 -8.16 -141.00 64.39
CA ALA A 34 -8.23 -139.99 65.44
C ALA A 34 -6.84 -139.57 65.98
N SER A 35 -5.80 -140.35 65.66
CA SER A 35 -4.40 -139.98 65.87
C SER A 35 -3.51 -140.65 64.83
N ASN A 36 -2.35 -140.05 64.52
CA ASN A 36 -1.40 -140.57 63.53
C ASN A 36 -0.91 -142.01 63.81
N ARG A 37 -1.11 -142.54 65.03
CA ARG A 37 -0.72 -143.90 65.46
C ARG A 37 -1.80 -144.97 65.26
N GLN A 38 -3.04 -144.60 64.96
CA GLN A 38 -4.13 -145.56 64.81
C GLN A 38 -4.03 -146.27 63.46
N ARG A 39 -3.75 -147.59 63.46
CA ARG A 39 -3.57 -148.41 62.24
C ARG A 39 -4.75 -149.33 61.93
N PHE A 40 -5.66 -149.53 62.87
CA PHE A 40 -6.80 -150.46 62.73
C PHE A 40 -8.11 -149.68 62.86
N CYS A 41 -9.10 -150.02 62.03
CA CYS A 41 -10.39 -149.32 62.01
C CYS A 41 -11.23 -149.54 63.28
N THR A 42 -10.95 -150.60 64.05
CA THR A 42 -11.61 -150.89 65.33
C THR A 42 -10.62 -151.51 66.33
N PRO A 43 -10.82 -151.33 67.64
CA PRO A 43 -10.02 -152.00 68.68
C PRO A 43 -10.06 -153.53 68.58
N ALA A 44 -11.17 -154.09 68.09
CA ALA A 44 -11.32 -155.53 67.84
C ALA A 44 -10.29 -156.04 66.80
N HIS A 45 -10.05 -155.29 65.72
CA HIS A 45 -9.05 -155.66 64.70
C HIS A 45 -7.62 -155.57 65.22
N GLN A 46 -7.34 -154.62 66.13
CA GLN A 46 -6.06 -154.57 66.81
C GLN A 46 -5.83 -155.81 67.69
N GLN A 47 -6.86 -156.26 68.41
CA GLN A 47 -6.78 -157.48 69.24
C GLN A 47 -6.67 -158.75 68.38
N GLN A 48 -7.36 -158.82 67.24
CA GLN A 48 -7.30 -159.96 66.32
C GLN A 48 -5.93 -160.07 65.63
N ALA A 49 -5.33 -158.95 65.22
CA ALA A 49 -3.95 -158.91 64.72
C ALA A 49 -2.92 -159.31 65.79
N GLN A 50 -3.18 -158.98 67.06
CA GLN A 50 -2.33 -159.42 68.18
C GLN A 50 -2.51 -160.91 68.51
N ALA A 51 -3.70 -161.48 68.33
CA ALA A 51 -3.95 -162.90 68.53
C ALA A 51 -3.26 -163.77 67.46
N LEU A 52 -3.28 -163.35 66.19
CA LEU A 52 -2.59 -164.06 65.10
C LEU A 52 -1.07 -164.06 65.23
N ARG A 53 -0.49 -163.05 65.90
CA ARG A 53 0.96 -162.97 66.15
C ARG A 53 1.45 -163.81 67.34
N ARG A 54 0.56 -164.47 68.09
CA ARG A 54 0.88 -165.24 69.31
C ARG A 54 0.78 -166.77 69.14
N ARG A 55 0.76 -167.28 67.90
CA ARG A 55 0.80 -168.72 67.63
C ARG A 55 2.25 -169.17 67.38
N PRO A 56 2.86 -169.99 68.26
CA PRO A 56 4.16 -170.58 68.01
C PRO A 56 4.05 -171.68 66.94
N VAL A 57 4.98 -171.66 65.99
CA VAL A 57 5.21 -172.68 64.96
C VAL A 57 6.27 -173.62 65.51
N ASP A 58 5.94 -174.91 65.57
CA ASP A 58 6.83 -176.03 65.96
C ASP A 58 6.81 -177.06 64.81
N PRO A 59 7.78 -177.98 64.73
CA PRO A 59 8.65 -178.14 63.57
C PRO A 59 8.50 -179.55 62.97
N GLU A 60 9.50 -179.94 62.18
CA GLU A 60 9.79 -181.27 61.62
C GLU A 60 9.34 -181.49 60.17
N LEU A 61 10.35 -181.52 59.28
CA LEU A 61 10.42 -182.36 58.09
C LEU A 61 11.92 -182.62 57.77
N PRO A 62 12.27 -183.80 57.22
CA PRO A 62 13.52 -184.51 57.53
C PRO A 62 14.76 -184.10 56.71
N ILE A 63 15.93 -184.21 57.37
CA ILE A 63 17.26 -183.72 57.00
C ILE A 63 18.02 -184.75 56.14
N VAL A 64 17.55 -185.06 54.94
CA VAL A 64 18.36 -185.83 53.97
C VAL A 64 18.24 -185.30 52.53
N GLU A 65 17.25 -184.46 52.21
CA GLU A 65 17.03 -183.95 50.85
C GLU A 65 17.42 -182.47 50.65
N LEU A 66 17.88 -181.77 51.70
CA LEU A 66 18.22 -180.34 51.67
C LEU A 66 19.68 -180.03 51.30
N GLU A 67 20.61 -180.98 51.39
CA GLU A 67 22.00 -180.74 50.98
C GLU A 67 22.17 -180.81 49.46
N GLN A 68 21.35 -181.60 48.77
CA GLN A 68 21.38 -181.71 47.31
C GLN A 68 20.73 -180.49 46.63
N ILE A 69 19.69 -179.90 47.23
CA ILE A 69 19.09 -178.63 46.77
C ILE A 69 20.03 -177.44 47.06
N ARG A 70 20.83 -177.48 48.13
CA ARG A 70 21.82 -176.42 48.43
C ARG A 70 22.93 -176.37 47.37
N ASP A 71 23.45 -177.53 46.97
CA ASP A 71 24.57 -177.59 46.02
C ASP A 71 24.10 -177.32 44.57
N ASP A 72 22.87 -177.72 44.21
CA ASP A 72 22.24 -177.34 42.93
C ASP A 72 21.81 -175.86 42.88
N ALA A 73 21.44 -175.25 44.02
CA ALA A 73 21.16 -173.82 44.11
C ALA A 73 22.44 -172.94 44.08
N LEU A 74 23.53 -173.39 44.69
CA LEU A 74 24.81 -172.66 44.67
C LEU A 74 25.47 -172.67 43.28
N THR A 75 25.24 -173.69 42.46
CA THR A 75 25.81 -173.78 41.10
C THR A 75 24.97 -173.08 40.02
N THR A 76 23.68 -172.83 40.25
CA THR A 76 22.79 -172.16 39.28
C THR A 76 22.47 -170.70 39.63
N VAL A 77 22.41 -170.35 40.92
CA VAL A 77 21.98 -169.00 41.35
C VAL A 77 23.16 -168.03 41.44
N VAL A 78 24.36 -168.49 41.79
CA VAL A 78 25.55 -167.62 41.90
C VAL A 78 25.95 -166.99 40.56
N PRO A 79 26.03 -167.74 39.43
CA PRO A 79 26.35 -167.14 38.13
C PRO A 79 25.26 -166.19 37.63
N ALA A 80 23.98 -166.48 37.93
CA ALA A 80 22.86 -165.63 37.57
C ALA A 80 22.82 -164.33 38.39
N ALA A 81 23.23 -164.37 39.66
CA ALA A 81 23.35 -163.20 40.52
C ALA A 81 24.53 -162.29 40.12
N GLU A 82 25.66 -162.87 39.70
CA GLU A 82 26.80 -162.13 39.14
C GLU A 82 26.43 -161.49 37.78
N ALA A 83 25.75 -162.22 36.88
CA ALA A 83 25.29 -161.66 35.62
C ALA A 83 24.27 -160.52 35.80
N LEU A 84 23.37 -160.62 36.78
CA LEU A 84 22.40 -159.56 37.10
C LEU A 84 23.08 -158.33 37.72
N THR A 85 24.08 -158.50 38.58
CA THR A 85 24.84 -157.38 39.13
C THR A 85 25.69 -156.69 38.07
N GLU A 86 26.29 -157.43 37.14
CA GLU A 86 27.02 -156.87 36.01
C GLU A 86 26.09 -156.09 35.05
N GLN A 87 24.89 -156.62 34.77
CA GLN A 87 23.87 -155.89 33.98
C GLN A 87 23.33 -154.64 34.70
N LEU A 88 23.17 -154.68 36.02
CA LEU A 88 22.76 -153.52 36.82
C LEU A 88 23.84 -152.45 36.84
N THR A 89 25.11 -152.84 36.94
CA THR A 89 26.25 -151.92 36.92
C THR A 89 26.39 -151.27 35.54
N ALA A 90 26.26 -152.05 34.46
CA ALA A 90 26.26 -151.53 33.09
C ALA A 90 25.06 -150.61 32.78
N LEU A 91 23.88 -150.88 33.36
CA LEU A 91 22.71 -150.00 33.26
C LEU A 91 22.90 -148.69 34.03
N LEU A 92 23.49 -148.74 35.22
CA LEU A 92 23.80 -147.55 36.01
C LEU A 92 24.86 -146.67 35.31
N GLU A 93 25.89 -147.25 34.70
CA GLU A 93 26.88 -146.53 33.89
C GLU A 93 26.25 -145.91 32.62
N ARG A 94 25.35 -146.64 31.94
CA ARG A 94 24.58 -146.08 30.81
C ARG A 94 23.67 -144.94 31.23
N LEU A 95 23.04 -145.02 32.40
CA LEU A 95 22.20 -143.93 32.91
C LEU A 95 23.04 -142.72 33.35
N SER A 96 24.21 -142.92 33.96
CA SER A 96 25.15 -141.83 34.27
C SER A 96 25.60 -141.11 33.00
N THR A 97 26.05 -141.84 31.98
CA THR A 97 26.50 -141.24 30.71
C THR A 97 25.38 -140.54 29.95
N ILE A 98 24.15 -141.10 29.95
CA ILE A 98 22.98 -140.42 29.38
C ILE A 98 22.68 -139.13 30.15
N ASN A 99 22.69 -139.17 31.48
CA ASN A 99 22.42 -138.02 32.34
C ASN A 99 23.47 -136.92 32.16
N GLU A 100 24.76 -137.28 32.14
CA GLU A 100 25.85 -136.35 31.85
C GLU A 100 25.74 -135.75 30.44
N SER A 101 25.39 -136.54 29.42
CA SER A 101 25.16 -136.01 28.06
C SER A 101 23.92 -135.12 27.95
N ALA A 102 22.89 -135.37 28.76
CA ALA A 102 21.68 -134.57 28.80
C ALA A 102 21.95 -133.24 29.49
N VAL A 103 22.65 -133.26 30.62
CA VAL A 103 23.11 -132.06 31.33
C VAL A 103 24.06 -131.24 30.46
N ALA A 104 25.01 -131.87 29.74
CA ALA A 104 25.89 -131.18 28.80
C ALA A 104 25.10 -130.53 27.64
N ARG A 105 24.08 -131.20 27.10
CA ARG A 105 23.23 -130.62 26.05
C ARG A 105 22.33 -129.50 26.56
N ILE A 106 21.79 -129.63 27.76
CA ILE A 106 20.98 -128.59 28.41
C ILE A 106 21.84 -127.36 28.70
N THR A 107 23.04 -127.52 29.25
CA THR A 107 23.96 -126.40 29.50
C THR A 107 24.44 -125.72 28.21
N VAL A 108 24.68 -126.47 27.14
CA VAL A 108 24.96 -125.89 25.80
C VAL A 108 23.74 -125.17 25.24
N ALA A 109 22.53 -125.72 25.40
CA ALA A 109 21.30 -125.06 24.96
C ALA A 109 20.96 -123.81 25.79
N GLU A 110 21.23 -123.82 27.10
CA GLU A 110 21.05 -122.69 28.00
C GLU A 110 22.06 -121.58 27.72
N SER A 111 23.33 -121.92 27.47
CA SER A 111 24.35 -120.94 27.04
C SER A 111 24.02 -120.35 25.68
N ALA A 112 23.62 -121.16 24.69
CA ALA A 112 23.17 -120.66 23.39
C ALA A 112 21.89 -119.80 23.49
N ALA A 113 20.96 -120.14 24.38
CA ALA A 113 19.77 -119.32 24.64
C ALA A 113 20.12 -118.01 25.37
N ALA A 114 21.09 -118.02 26.28
CA ALA A 114 21.59 -116.83 26.94
C ALA A 114 22.30 -115.90 25.93
N GLU A 115 23.13 -116.45 25.05
CA GLU A 115 23.78 -115.72 23.96
C GLU A 115 22.76 -115.13 22.97
N ALA A 116 21.72 -115.91 22.59
CA ALA A 116 20.65 -115.42 21.73
C ALA A 116 19.85 -114.28 22.39
N ARG A 117 19.57 -114.37 23.69
CA ARG A 117 18.92 -113.29 24.45
C ARG A 117 19.82 -112.05 24.56
N ALA A 118 21.11 -112.24 24.80
CA ALA A 118 22.08 -111.13 24.83
C ALA A 118 22.18 -110.44 23.46
N ALA A 119 22.25 -111.20 22.36
CA ALA A 119 22.24 -110.65 21.01
C ALA A 119 20.92 -109.95 20.67
N GLN A 120 19.78 -110.50 21.10
CA GLN A 120 18.47 -109.87 20.93
C GLN A 120 18.38 -108.57 21.73
N GLN A 121 18.86 -108.55 22.97
CA GLN A 121 18.93 -107.35 23.81
C GLN A 121 19.83 -106.29 23.18
N GLU A 122 21.04 -106.65 22.73
CA GLU A 122 21.95 -105.71 22.06
C GLU A 122 21.33 -105.16 20.76
N SER A 123 20.63 -105.99 19.99
CA SER A 123 19.92 -105.53 18.80
C SER A 123 18.76 -104.59 19.12
N ALA A 124 18.05 -104.83 20.24
CA ALA A 124 16.96 -103.98 20.71
C ALA A 124 17.50 -102.63 21.25
N GLU A 125 18.62 -102.65 21.98
CA GLU A 125 19.32 -101.45 22.45
C GLU A 125 19.81 -100.60 21.27
N ARG A 126 20.46 -101.22 20.26
CA ARG A 126 20.87 -100.52 19.03
C ARG A 126 19.67 -99.94 18.25
N ALA A 127 18.54 -100.65 18.21
CA ALA A 127 17.33 -100.15 17.58
C ALA A 127 16.72 -98.97 18.37
N ALA A 128 16.73 -99.03 19.70
CA ALA A 128 16.30 -97.93 20.56
C ALA A 128 17.21 -96.69 20.40
N ASP A 129 18.53 -96.90 20.36
CA ASP A 129 19.51 -95.83 20.10
C ASP A 129 19.32 -95.21 18.71
N ALA A 130 19.03 -96.01 17.68
CA ALA A 130 18.74 -95.51 16.33
C ALA A 130 17.46 -94.65 16.29
N VAL A 131 16.41 -95.04 17.02
CA VAL A 131 15.18 -94.25 17.15
C VAL A 131 15.46 -92.93 17.86
N THR A 132 16.16 -92.94 18.99
CA THR A 132 16.48 -91.71 19.71
C THR A 132 17.40 -90.78 18.91
N ALA A 133 18.36 -91.33 18.15
CA ALA A 133 19.21 -90.58 17.24
C ALA A 133 18.40 -89.93 16.11
N ARG A 134 17.45 -90.67 15.52
CA ARG A 134 16.52 -90.13 14.51
C ARG A 134 15.63 -89.03 15.08
N GLU A 135 15.06 -89.21 16.26
CA GLU A 135 14.26 -88.18 16.93
C GLU A 135 15.08 -86.92 17.27
N ARG A 136 16.36 -87.07 17.63
CA ARG A 136 17.27 -85.93 17.84
C ARG A 136 17.55 -85.22 16.52
N ALA A 137 17.82 -85.95 15.43
CA ALA A 137 18.03 -85.37 14.11
C ALA A 137 16.77 -84.65 13.57
N GLU A 138 15.59 -85.25 13.76
CA GLU A 138 14.32 -84.63 13.37
C GLU A 138 14.01 -83.38 14.21
N ARG A 139 14.29 -83.40 15.52
CA ARG A 139 14.21 -82.21 16.38
C ARG A 139 15.18 -81.12 15.92
N GLN A 140 16.43 -81.47 15.64
CA GLN A 140 17.41 -80.50 15.16
C GLN A 140 17.00 -79.89 13.81
N SER A 141 16.51 -80.70 12.87
CA SER A 141 16.01 -80.22 11.58
C SER A 141 14.79 -79.29 11.71
N ARG A 142 13.94 -79.49 12.73
CA ARG A 142 12.86 -78.54 13.05
C ARG A 142 13.44 -77.22 13.57
N ILE A 143 14.35 -77.27 14.55
CA ILE A 143 15.02 -76.09 15.11
C ILE A 143 15.72 -75.30 13.99
N ASP A 144 16.44 -75.96 13.09
CA ASP A 144 17.15 -75.30 11.99
C ASP A 144 16.18 -74.65 10.99
N ARG A 145 15.03 -75.27 10.71
CA ARG A 145 13.99 -74.69 9.85
C ARG A 145 13.31 -73.50 10.51
N ASP A 146 12.98 -73.61 11.79
CA ASP A 146 12.37 -72.52 12.56
C ASP A 146 13.35 -71.34 12.69
N ALA A 147 14.63 -71.60 12.89
CA ALA A 147 15.68 -70.58 12.91
C ALA A 147 15.86 -69.87 11.56
N ARG A 148 15.80 -70.61 10.43
CA ARG A 148 15.82 -70.01 9.09
C ARG A 148 14.58 -69.16 8.83
N ALA A 149 13.39 -69.67 9.16
CA ALA A 149 12.15 -68.91 9.02
C ALA A 149 12.19 -67.63 9.88
N ALA A 150 12.69 -67.70 11.12
CA ALA A 150 12.89 -66.54 11.96
C ALA A 150 13.85 -65.52 11.32
N ALA A 151 15.02 -65.97 10.84
CA ALA A 151 16.00 -65.12 10.17
C ALA A 151 15.44 -64.47 8.89
N GLU A 152 14.64 -65.19 8.10
CA GLU A 152 13.96 -64.64 6.92
C GLU A 152 12.93 -63.58 7.31
N THR A 153 12.16 -63.81 8.38
CA THR A 153 11.21 -62.80 8.88
C THR A 153 11.92 -61.56 9.40
N GLU A 154 13.03 -61.72 10.12
CA GLU A 154 13.87 -60.60 10.61
C GLU A 154 14.51 -59.83 9.45
N ALA A 155 15.01 -60.53 8.42
CA ALA A 155 15.53 -59.88 7.22
C ALA A 155 14.43 -59.11 6.47
N ALA A 156 13.23 -59.67 6.37
CA ALA A 156 12.09 -59.02 5.73
C ALA A 156 11.56 -57.82 6.53
N THR A 157 11.60 -57.85 7.86
CA THR A 157 11.24 -56.69 8.69
C THR A 157 12.32 -55.61 8.61
N ALA A 158 13.60 -55.99 8.62
CA ALA A 158 14.71 -55.05 8.43
C ALA A 158 14.68 -54.38 7.05
N SER A 159 14.38 -55.13 5.98
CA SER A 159 14.24 -54.58 4.63
C SER A 159 13.09 -53.58 4.54
N ARG A 160 11.92 -53.93 5.09
CA ARG A 160 10.77 -53.01 5.16
C ARG A 160 11.08 -51.76 5.99
N ALA A 161 11.77 -51.92 7.12
CA ALA A 161 12.22 -50.77 7.92
C ALA A 161 13.18 -49.86 7.13
N ALA A 162 14.13 -50.44 6.38
CA ALA A 162 15.04 -49.69 5.53
C ALA A 162 14.32 -48.96 4.39
N GLU A 163 13.33 -49.58 3.76
CA GLU A 163 12.50 -48.95 2.73
C GLU A 163 11.70 -47.78 3.30
N THR A 164 11.03 -47.97 4.45
CA THR A 164 10.30 -46.88 5.11
C THR A 164 11.22 -45.73 5.53
N ALA A 165 12.44 -46.02 5.96
CA ALA A 165 13.43 -44.99 6.29
C ALA A 165 13.89 -44.22 5.04
N ARG A 166 14.11 -44.91 3.90
CA ARG A 166 14.44 -44.26 2.62
C ARG A 166 13.29 -43.40 2.11
N GLU A 167 12.06 -43.87 2.21
CA GLU A 167 10.88 -43.07 1.86
C GLU A 167 10.75 -41.83 2.75
N ALA A 168 10.96 -41.97 4.06
CA ALA A 168 10.92 -40.85 4.99
C ALA A 168 12.03 -39.82 4.68
N GLN A 169 13.24 -40.28 4.37
CA GLN A 169 14.34 -39.42 3.94
C GLN A 169 13.99 -38.70 2.64
N HIS A 170 13.48 -39.41 1.64
CA HIS A 170 13.08 -38.79 0.38
C HIS A 170 11.99 -37.74 0.56
N ARG A 171 10.97 -38.03 1.38
CA ARG A 171 9.92 -37.06 1.73
C ARG A 171 10.50 -35.83 2.43
N ALA A 172 11.46 -36.01 3.33
CA ALA A 172 12.14 -34.90 4.00
C ALA A 172 12.99 -34.06 3.04
N GLU A 173 13.67 -34.69 2.09
CA GLU A 173 14.46 -34.01 1.04
C GLU A 173 13.55 -33.22 0.09
N VAL A 174 12.41 -33.79 -0.32
CA VAL A 174 11.41 -33.10 -1.14
C VAL A 174 10.82 -31.91 -0.39
N ALA A 175 10.38 -32.09 0.85
CA ALA A 175 9.84 -31.00 1.67
C ALA A 175 10.88 -29.89 1.90
N LYS A 176 12.15 -30.25 2.11
CA LYS A 176 13.24 -29.27 2.20
C LYS A 176 13.40 -28.51 0.89
N ALA A 177 13.46 -29.20 -0.25
CA ALA A 177 13.59 -28.58 -1.56
C ALA A 177 12.40 -27.65 -1.90
N GLU A 178 11.18 -28.03 -1.53
CA GLU A 178 9.99 -27.19 -1.65
C GLU A 178 10.11 -25.94 -0.77
N SER A 179 10.47 -26.10 0.51
CA SER A 179 10.67 -24.94 1.41
C SER A 179 11.76 -23.98 0.92
N GLU A 180 12.84 -24.49 0.31
CA GLU A 180 13.89 -23.66 -0.28
C GLU A 180 13.43 -22.93 -1.54
N ARG A 181 12.57 -23.55 -2.35
CA ARG A 181 11.97 -22.89 -3.53
C ARG A 181 11.03 -21.77 -3.09
N ASP A 182 10.17 -22.04 -2.11
CA ASP A 182 9.26 -21.04 -1.56
C ASP A 182 10.03 -19.87 -0.94
N ALA A 183 11.09 -20.16 -0.18
CA ALA A 183 11.95 -19.14 0.40
C ALA A 183 12.65 -18.27 -0.68
N ARG A 184 13.11 -18.87 -1.78
CA ARG A 184 13.69 -18.13 -2.91
C ARG A 184 12.66 -17.26 -3.61
N TRP A 185 11.48 -17.80 -3.90
CA TRP A 185 10.39 -17.06 -4.51
C TRP A 185 9.97 -15.87 -3.64
N LEU A 186 9.81 -16.07 -2.32
CA LEU A 186 9.52 -14.98 -1.39
C LEU A 186 10.65 -13.93 -1.33
N ALA A 187 11.91 -14.36 -1.39
CA ALA A 187 13.06 -13.44 -1.42
C ALA A 187 13.08 -12.59 -2.69
N GLU A 188 12.75 -13.17 -3.86
CA GLU A 188 12.61 -12.46 -5.13
C GLU A 188 11.47 -11.44 -5.05
N GLN A 189 10.29 -11.84 -4.55
CA GLN A 189 9.15 -10.93 -4.39
C GLN A 189 9.45 -9.78 -3.41
N LEU A 190 10.18 -10.04 -2.33
CA LEU A 190 10.63 -9.00 -1.40
C LEU A 190 11.68 -8.07 -2.02
N ALA A 191 12.54 -8.57 -2.90
CA ALA A 191 13.50 -7.74 -3.62
C ALA A 191 12.79 -6.82 -4.61
N GLU A 192 11.85 -7.35 -5.39
CA GLU A 192 11.01 -6.59 -6.33
C GLU A 192 10.21 -5.50 -5.60
N LEU A 193 9.57 -5.83 -4.47
CA LEU A 193 8.82 -4.84 -3.69
C LEU A 193 9.72 -3.73 -3.12
N ARG A 194 10.95 -4.06 -2.70
CA ARG A 194 11.92 -3.07 -2.22
C ARG A 194 12.40 -2.15 -3.33
N GLU A 195 12.62 -2.69 -4.52
CA GLU A 195 12.98 -1.90 -5.70
C GLU A 195 11.84 -0.93 -6.08
N GLN A 196 10.61 -1.42 -6.14
CA GLN A 196 9.42 -0.58 -6.37
C GLN A 196 9.27 0.51 -5.29
N HIS A 197 9.51 0.18 -4.02
CA HIS A 197 9.46 1.17 -2.94
C HIS A 197 10.59 2.19 -3.03
N ALA A 198 11.79 1.79 -3.47
CA ALA A 198 12.90 2.71 -3.71
C ALA A 198 12.57 3.65 -4.87
N GLU A 199 12.04 3.13 -5.98
CA GLU A 199 11.62 3.93 -7.13
C GLU A 199 10.52 4.93 -6.76
N LEU A 200 9.51 4.51 -5.99
CA LEU A 200 8.48 5.41 -5.48
C LEU A 200 9.05 6.48 -4.54
N GLY A 201 10.07 6.14 -3.75
CA GLY A 201 10.81 7.10 -2.93
C GLY A 201 11.50 8.16 -3.77
N ASP A 202 12.26 7.75 -4.80
CA ASP A 202 12.95 8.66 -5.72
C ASP A 202 11.95 9.58 -6.47
N GLN A 203 10.81 9.02 -6.90
CA GLN A 203 9.73 9.79 -7.54
C GLN A 203 9.12 10.81 -6.59
N TYR A 204 8.91 10.45 -5.31
CA TYR A 204 8.39 11.37 -4.30
C TYR A 204 9.36 12.53 -4.04
N ASP A 205 10.64 12.23 -3.86
CA ASP A 205 11.67 13.24 -3.64
C ASP A 205 11.80 14.18 -4.86
N GLN A 206 11.71 13.64 -6.07
CA GLN A 206 11.67 14.44 -7.29
C GLN A 206 10.45 15.37 -7.34
N LEU A 207 9.27 14.87 -7.00
CA LEU A 207 8.04 15.67 -6.98
C LEU A 207 8.12 16.76 -5.89
N GLN A 208 8.69 16.45 -4.73
CA GLN A 208 8.91 17.43 -3.67
C GLN A 208 9.88 18.54 -4.09
N ALA A 209 10.97 18.19 -4.80
CA ALA A 209 11.89 19.16 -5.36
C ALA A 209 11.23 20.06 -6.43
N GLN A 210 10.40 19.48 -7.31
CA GLN A 210 9.63 20.23 -8.29
C GLN A 210 8.63 21.19 -7.62
N HIS A 211 7.93 20.73 -6.58
CA HIS A 211 7.01 21.57 -5.82
C HIS A 211 7.73 22.73 -5.12
N ALA A 212 8.90 22.49 -4.52
CA ALA A 212 9.72 23.54 -3.91
C ALA A 212 10.15 24.59 -4.96
N SER A 213 10.66 24.14 -6.10
CA SER A 213 11.05 25.03 -7.21
C SER A 213 9.87 25.84 -7.75
N LEU A 214 8.69 25.24 -7.88
CA LEU A 214 7.48 25.93 -8.32
C LEU A 214 7.02 26.98 -7.29
N ALA A 215 7.13 26.68 -5.99
CA ALA A 215 6.78 27.61 -4.93
C ALA A 215 7.73 28.84 -4.91
N GLU A 216 9.02 28.63 -5.14
CA GLU A 216 10.00 29.71 -5.34
C GLU A 216 9.63 30.57 -6.55
N ALA A 217 9.41 29.96 -7.73
CA ALA A 217 9.01 30.68 -8.94
C ALA A 217 7.69 31.45 -8.77
N HIS A 218 6.72 30.89 -8.05
CA HIS A 218 5.47 31.58 -7.74
C HIS A 218 5.72 32.81 -6.85
N THR A 219 6.62 32.69 -5.86
CA THR A 219 6.99 33.82 -4.98
C THR A 219 7.67 34.93 -5.77
N GLU A 220 8.58 34.59 -6.69
CA GLU A 220 9.22 35.55 -7.60
C GLU A 220 8.20 36.25 -8.51
N LEU A 221 7.23 35.52 -9.06
CA LEU A 221 6.16 36.10 -9.89
C LEU A 221 5.26 37.05 -9.10
N VAL A 222 4.94 36.72 -7.84
CA VAL A 222 4.17 37.62 -6.96
C VAL A 222 4.95 38.90 -6.70
N GLN A 223 6.23 38.79 -6.36
CA GLN A 223 7.09 39.96 -6.13
C GLN A 223 7.22 40.83 -7.39
N ALA A 224 7.43 40.22 -8.56
CA ALA A 224 7.50 40.94 -9.83
C ALA A 224 6.18 41.67 -10.15
N ARG A 225 5.04 41.04 -9.88
CA ARG A 225 3.71 41.65 -10.07
C ARG A 225 3.47 42.80 -9.09
N GLU A 226 3.94 42.69 -7.86
CA GLU A 226 3.84 43.78 -6.87
C GLU A 226 4.73 44.96 -7.27
N ALA A 227 5.95 44.70 -7.74
CA ALA A 227 6.85 45.73 -8.27
C ALA A 227 6.24 46.46 -9.48
N ASP A 228 5.66 45.72 -10.43
CA ASP A 228 4.99 46.29 -11.60
C ASP A 228 3.77 47.14 -11.21
N ARG A 229 2.95 46.65 -10.26
CA ARG A 229 1.83 47.44 -9.70
C ARG A 229 2.32 48.74 -9.04
N ALA A 230 3.37 48.67 -8.24
CA ALA A 230 3.92 49.85 -7.59
C ALA A 230 4.46 50.86 -8.62
N ALA A 231 5.20 50.40 -9.64
CA ALA A 231 5.68 51.23 -10.74
C ALA A 231 4.53 51.85 -11.53
N HIS A 232 3.46 51.09 -11.82
CA HIS A 232 2.28 51.62 -12.49
C HIS A 232 1.58 52.70 -11.67
N THR A 233 1.37 52.48 -10.36
CA THR A 233 0.77 53.48 -9.47
C THR A 233 1.62 54.76 -9.43
N GLN A 234 2.94 54.64 -9.36
CA GLN A 234 3.85 55.79 -9.41
C GLN A 234 3.75 56.53 -10.75
N ALA A 235 3.78 55.82 -11.88
CA ALA A 235 3.68 56.42 -13.20
C ALA A 235 2.34 57.16 -13.41
N VAL A 236 1.23 56.59 -12.94
CA VAL A 236 -0.08 57.26 -12.97
C VAL A 236 -0.04 58.54 -12.13
N HIS A 237 0.50 58.47 -10.91
CA HIS A 237 0.61 59.65 -10.05
C HIS A 237 1.48 60.75 -10.67
N GLU A 238 2.62 60.40 -11.28
CA GLU A 238 3.47 61.36 -12.00
C GLU A 238 2.74 61.99 -13.18
N LEU A 239 1.97 61.22 -13.94
CA LEU A 239 1.16 61.75 -15.05
C LEU A 239 0.07 62.69 -14.56
N GLU A 240 -0.62 62.36 -13.46
CA GLU A 240 -1.62 63.24 -12.83
C GLU A 240 -0.99 64.57 -12.37
N LEU A 241 0.19 64.51 -11.74
CA LEU A 241 0.92 65.71 -11.34
C LEU A 241 1.31 66.56 -12.55
N ARG A 242 1.91 65.95 -13.59
CA ARG A 242 2.26 66.67 -14.82
C ARG A 242 1.05 67.29 -15.50
N HIS A 243 -0.06 66.57 -15.57
CA HIS A 243 -1.30 67.08 -16.15
C HIS A 243 -1.86 68.26 -15.34
N ARG A 244 -1.83 68.16 -14.01
CA ARG A 244 -2.24 69.26 -13.13
C ARG A 244 -1.35 70.49 -13.32
N ASP A 245 -0.04 70.30 -13.37
CA ASP A 245 0.90 71.39 -13.58
C ASP A 245 0.66 72.07 -14.94
N GLN A 246 0.49 71.29 -16.01
CA GLN A 246 0.11 71.79 -17.34
C GLN A 246 -1.21 72.59 -17.32
N LEU A 247 -2.25 72.09 -16.62
CA LEU A 247 -3.51 72.81 -16.48
C LEU A 247 -3.30 74.15 -15.75
N THR A 248 -2.48 74.18 -14.71
CA THR A 248 -2.19 75.44 -14.00
C THR A 248 -1.38 76.41 -14.86
N GLU A 249 -0.43 75.93 -15.66
CA GLU A 249 0.33 76.76 -16.62
C GLU A 249 -0.59 77.34 -17.69
N HIS A 250 -1.49 76.53 -18.26
CA HIS A 250 -2.49 77.00 -19.22
C HIS A 250 -3.42 78.04 -18.60
N GLN A 251 -3.96 77.79 -17.39
CA GLN A 251 -4.80 78.76 -16.68
C GLN A 251 -4.07 80.07 -16.38
N GLN A 252 -2.79 80.01 -16.02
CA GLN A 252 -1.98 81.21 -15.81
C GLN A 252 -1.71 81.95 -17.12
N ALA A 253 -1.45 81.24 -18.21
CA ALA A 253 -1.26 81.84 -19.53
C ALA A 253 -2.55 82.54 -20.00
N ASP A 254 -3.70 81.87 -19.86
CA ASP A 254 -5.01 82.43 -20.19
C ASP A 254 -5.32 83.67 -19.33
N ALA A 255 -5.03 83.62 -18.02
CA ALA A 255 -5.19 84.76 -17.13
C ALA A 255 -4.30 85.95 -17.52
N ARG A 256 -3.05 85.70 -17.94
CA ARG A 256 -2.15 86.74 -18.47
C ARG A 256 -2.67 87.33 -19.77
N GLN A 257 -3.10 86.48 -20.71
CA GLN A 257 -3.69 86.93 -21.98
C GLN A 257 -4.94 87.78 -21.76
N LEU A 258 -5.81 87.37 -20.83
CA LEU A 258 -6.99 88.14 -20.46
C LEU A 258 -6.59 89.50 -19.85
N ALA A 259 -5.63 89.52 -18.92
CA ALA A 259 -5.14 90.76 -18.32
C ALA A 259 -4.52 91.71 -19.36
N GLU A 260 -3.71 91.19 -20.29
CA GLU A 260 -3.17 91.97 -21.41
C GLU A 260 -4.27 92.50 -22.33
N ALA A 261 -5.27 91.68 -22.66
CA ALA A 261 -6.41 92.11 -23.48
C ALA A 261 -7.23 93.20 -22.78
N THR A 262 -7.47 93.06 -21.47
CA THR A 262 -8.12 94.09 -20.65
C THR A 262 -7.30 95.39 -20.66
N GLN A 263 -5.98 95.33 -20.44
CA GLN A 263 -5.11 96.51 -20.49
C GLN A 263 -5.11 97.18 -21.87
N ARG A 264 -5.10 96.41 -22.97
CA ARG A 264 -5.20 96.95 -24.33
C ARG A 264 -6.52 97.68 -24.53
N HIS A 265 -7.64 97.09 -24.13
CA HIS A 265 -8.94 97.74 -24.21
C HIS A 265 -9.05 98.98 -23.31
N GLU A 266 -8.46 98.96 -22.11
CA GLU A 266 -8.39 100.16 -21.26
C GLU A 266 -7.59 101.27 -21.91
N ALA A 267 -6.42 100.95 -22.46
CA ALA A 267 -5.59 101.91 -23.19
C ALA A 267 -6.29 102.45 -24.46
N GLU A 268 -7.01 101.61 -25.20
CA GLU A 268 -7.84 102.04 -26.35
C GLU A 268 -8.97 102.97 -25.90
N ARG A 269 -9.64 102.66 -24.78
CA ARG A 269 -10.68 103.52 -24.21
C ARG A 269 -10.12 104.87 -23.76
N GLU A 270 -8.92 104.90 -23.18
CA GLU A 270 -8.24 106.14 -22.82
C GLU A 270 -7.89 106.96 -24.07
N ARG A 271 -7.28 106.34 -25.09
CA ARG A 271 -7.02 107.04 -26.37
C ARG A 271 -8.28 107.61 -26.99
N HIS A 272 -9.38 106.85 -27.01
CA HIS A 272 -10.66 107.37 -27.50
C HIS A 272 -11.22 108.51 -26.65
N ARG A 273 -11.00 108.51 -25.33
CA ARG A 273 -11.37 109.66 -24.48
C ARG A 273 -10.52 110.88 -24.83
N ASP A 274 -9.22 110.71 -24.97
CA ASP A 274 -8.29 111.80 -25.34
C ASP A 274 -8.62 112.36 -26.73
N GLU A 275 -8.92 111.50 -27.70
CA GLU A 275 -9.39 111.87 -29.04
C GLU A 275 -10.68 112.69 -28.97
N LEU A 276 -11.66 112.24 -28.18
CA LEU A 276 -12.92 112.96 -27.99
C LEU A 276 -12.72 114.30 -27.28
N GLU A 277 -11.82 114.38 -26.29
CA GLU A 277 -11.45 115.63 -25.63
C GLU A 277 -10.75 116.60 -26.58
N GLN A 278 -9.85 116.10 -27.42
CA GLN A 278 -9.20 116.87 -28.47
C GLN A 278 -10.22 117.39 -29.49
N GLN A 279 -11.12 116.53 -30.00
CA GLN A 279 -12.20 116.94 -30.90
C GLN A 279 -13.10 118.00 -30.26
N ARG A 280 -13.45 117.85 -28.97
CA ARG A 280 -14.22 118.87 -28.23
C ARG A 280 -13.46 120.18 -28.12
N ALA A 281 -12.15 120.15 -27.87
CA ALA A 281 -11.31 121.33 -27.81
C ALA A 281 -11.20 122.03 -29.18
N GLU A 282 -11.02 121.27 -30.26
CA GLU A 282 -10.99 121.75 -31.65
C GLU A 282 -12.34 122.37 -32.07
N HIS A 283 -13.45 121.70 -31.74
CA HIS A 283 -14.79 122.24 -31.95
C HIS A 283 -15.02 123.51 -31.13
N ALA A 284 -14.62 123.55 -29.86
CA ALA A 284 -14.73 124.74 -29.02
C ALA A 284 -13.90 125.91 -29.57
N ALA A 285 -12.69 125.65 -30.08
CA ALA A 285 -11.85 126.63 -30.75
C ALA A 285 -12.48 127.15 -32.06
N THR A 286 -13.06 126.24 -32.86
CA THR A 286 -13.79 126.57 -34.08
C THR A 286 -15.01 127.44 -33.78
N VAL A 287 -15.81 127.07 -32.77
CA VAL A 287 -16.96 127.85 -32.31
C VAL A 287 -16.53 129.24 -31.83
N LYS A 288 -15.46 129.36 -31.03
CA LYS A 288 -14.91 130.66 -30.62
C LYS A 288 -14.49 131.52 -31.80
N ARG A 289 -13.83 130.92 -32.79
CA ARG A 289 -13.45 131.60 -34.03
C ARG A 289 -14.68 132.09 -34.80
N LEU A 290 -15.69 131.23 -34.99
CA LEU A 290 -16.94 131.59 -35.66
C LEU A 290 -17.70 132.70 -34.92
N ILE A 291 -17.72 132.70 -33.59
CA ILE A 291 -18.29 133.79 -32.79
C ILE A 291 -17.53 135.08 -33.05
N THR A 292 -16.19 135.04 -33.06
CA THR A 292 -15.35 136.21 -33.33
C THR A 292 -15.59 136.75 -34.74
N GLU A 293 -15.69 135.87 -35.74
CA GLU A 293 -16.02 136.24 -37.13
C GLU A 293 -17.44 136.84 -37.23
N LEU A 294 -18.41 136.29 -36.50
CA LEU A 294 -19.78 136.81 -36.41
C LEU A 294 -19.80 138.21 -35.77
N ASP A 295 -19.05 138.42 -34.69
CA ASP A 295 -18.96 139.71 -34.00
C ASP A 295 -18.27 140.76 -34.89
N GLN A 296 -17.22 140.37 -35.62
CA GLN A 296 -16.60 141.23 -36.64
C GLN A 296 -17.57 141.56 -37.78
N ALA A 297 -18.35 140.59 -38.25
CA ALA A 297 -19.36 140.81 -39.28
C ALA A 297 -20.47 141.74 -38.78
N ARG A 298 -20.93 141.58 -37.54
CA ARG A 298 -21.88 142.50 -36.88
C ARG A 298 -21.29 143.90 -36.74
N ALA A 299 -20.04 144.03 -36.33
CA ALA A 299 -19.34 145.31 -36.26
C ALA A 299 -19.30 146.01 -37.62
N ARG A 300 -18.94 145.28 -38.69
CA ARG A 300 -18.97 145.80 -40.07
C ARG A 300 -20.37 146.18 -40.53
N ASP A 301 -21.40 145.38 -40.22
CA ASP A 301 -22.79 145.71 -40.52
C ASP A 301 -23.23 146.98 -39.78
N THR A 302 -22.85 147.14 -38.50
CA THR A 302 -23.12 148.37 -37.75
C THR A 302 -22.38 149.59 -38.33
N GLU A 303 -21.12 149.45 -38.73
CA GLU A 303 -20.36 150.50 -39.41
C GLU A 303 -21.00 150.86 -40.77
N GLN A 304 -21.42 149.86 -41.56
CA GLN A 304 -22.13 150.08 -42.82
C GLN A 304 -23.46 150.80 -42.61
N ARG A 305 -24.24 150.42 -41.59
CA ARG A 305 -25.49 151.11 -41.23
C ARG A 305 -25.24 152.54 -40.78
N GLN A 306 -24.19 152.79 -40.02
CA GLN A 306 -23.78 154.14 -39.61
C GLN A 306 -23.38 154.98 -40.83
N ALA A 307 -22.55 154.43 -41.73
CA ALA A 307 -22.16 155.09 -42.97
C ALA A 307 -23.38 155.40 -43.86
N LEU A 308 -24.32 154.47 -43.99
CA LEU A 308 -25.58 154.68 -44.70
C LEU A 308 -26.46 155.74 -44.03
N ALA A 309 -26.53 155.76 -42.69
CA ALA A 309 -27.27 156.77 -41.95
C ALA A 309 -26.65 158.18 -42.10
N GLU A 310 -25.32 158.29 -42.08
CA GLU A 310 -24.61 159.54 -42.37
C GLU A 310 -24.85 160.00 -43.80
N GLN A 311 -24.81 159.07 -44.77
CA GLN A 311 -25.10 159.38 -46.16
C GLN A 311 -26.55 159.84 -46.35
N ALA A 312 -27.50 159.22 -45.66
CA ALA A 312 -28.89 159.65 -45.61
C ALA A 312 -29.05 161.03 -44.95
N ALA A 313 -28.29 161.33 -43.89
CA ALA A 313 -28.29 162.64 -43.24
C ALA A 313 -27.74 163.74 -44.16
N ARG A 314 -26.65 163.46 -44.89
CA ARG A 314 -26.10 164.37 -45.92
C ARG A 314 -27.10 164.61 -47.05
N LEU A 315 -27.80 163.56 -47.50
CA LEU A 315 -28.88 163.71 -48.48
C LEU A 315 -30.03 164.57 -47.94
N ALA A 316 -30.44 164.39 -46.68
CA ALA A 316 -31.45 165.23 -46.04
C ALA A 316 -30.99 166.70 -45.88
N GLU A 317 -29.72 166.96 -45.60
CA GLU A 317 -29.15 168.31 -45.62
C GLU A 317 -29.15 168.93 -47.01
N HIS A 318 -28.77 168.16 -48.04
CA HIS A 318 -28.88 168.61 -49.44
C HIS A 318 -30.32 168.91 -49.84
N GLU A 319 -31.30 168.10 -49.39
CA GLU A 319 -32.72 168.36 -49.62
C GLU A 319 -33.20 169.63 -48.90
N ARG A 320 -32.76 169.87 -47.65
CA ARG A 320 -33.06 171.12 -46.93
C ARG A 320 -32.42 172.34 -47.59
N ALA A 321 -31.17 172.21 -48.06
CA ALA A 321 -30.48 173.26 -48.81
C ALA A 321 -31.19 173.54 -50.16
N ALA A 322 -31.65 172.49 -50.85
CA ALA A 322 -32.42 172.61 -52.07
C ALA A 322 -33.84 173.18 -51.83
N ALA A 323 -34.44 172.94 -50.66
CA ALA A 323 -35.68 173.58 -50.24
C ALA A 323 -35.45 175.09 -49.96
N ALA A 324 -34.38 175.43 -49.25
CA ALA A 324 -33.99 176.83 -48.99
C ALA A 324 -33.65 177.61 -50.27
N ALA A 325 -32.98 176.98 -51.24
CA ALA A 325 -32.73 177.57 -52.55
C ALA A 325 -34.03 177.84 -53.33
N ARG A 326 -35.04 176.99 -53.19
CA ARG A 326 -36.37 177.18 -53.82
C ARG A 326 -37.16 178.33 -53.19
N THR A 327 -37.04 178.57 -51.89
CA THR A 327 -37.61 179.77 -51.24
C THR A 327 -36.89 181.04 -51.67
N LEU A 328 -35.55 181.04 -51.69
CA LEU A 328 -34.76 182.18 -52.21
C LEU A 328 -35.10 182.53 -53.67
N ALA A 329 -35.32 181.52 -54.52
CA ALA A 329 -35.74 181.73 -55.90
C ALA A 329 -37.16 182.35 -56.01
N ARG A 330 -38.07 182.03 -55.09
CA ARG A 330 -39.39 182.68 -55.00
C ARG A 330 -39.30 184.13 -54.56
N ASP A 331 -38.47 184.41 -53.56
CA ASP A 331 -38.31 185.77 -53.03
C ASP A 331 -37.63 186.69 -54.06
N TYR A 332 -36.71 186.14 -54.86
CA TYR A 332 -36.10 186.86 -55.99
C TYR A 332 -37.09 187.16 -57.12
N ALA A 333 -38.02 186.24 -57.40
CA ALA A 333 -39.07 186.44 -58.40
C ALA A 333 -40.07 187.53 -57.98
N ALA A 334 -40.45 187.58 -56.69
CA ALA A 334 -41.35 188.60 -56.16
C ALA A 334 -40.75 190.02 -56.19
N LEU A 335 -39.43 190.16 -56.01
CA LEU A 335 -38.74 191.45 -56.11
C LEU A 335 -38.59 191.95 -57.56
N TYR A 336 -38.59 191.04 -58.55
CA TYR A 336 -38.48 191.40 -59.96
C TYR A 336 -39.79 191.97 -60.52
N GLU A 337 -40.96 191.49 -60.06
CA GLU A 337 -42.27 192.00 -60.50
C GLU A 337 -42.55 193.42 -59.98
N VAL A 338 -42.10 193.77 -58.77
CA VAL A 338 -42.26 195.14 -58.21
C VAL A 338 -41.41 196.18 -58.95
N ALA A 339 -40.27 195.77 -59.51
CA ALA A 339 -39.38 196.66 -60.26
C ALA A 339 -39.90 196.99 -61.67
N THR A 340 -40.71 196.10 -62.26
CA THR A 340 -41.29 196.30 -63.60
C THR A 340 -42.49 197.24 -63.62
N ASP A 341 -43.27 197.33 -62.53
CA ASP A 341 -44.46 198.17 -62.48
C ASP A 341 -44.16 199.66 -62.22
N LEU A 342 -42.97 199.99 -61.69
CA LEU A 342 -42.55 201.38 -61.47
C LEU A 342 -42.00 202.09 -62.73
N ALA A 343 -41.77 201.36 -63.83
CA ALA A 343 -41.08 201.88 -65.02
C ALA A 343 -42.02 202.34 -66.17
N ALA A 344 -43.34 202.26 -66.01
CA ALA A 344 -44.30 202.46 -67.11
C ALA A 344 -45.02 203.83 -67.14
N ASP A 345 -44.76 204.76 -66.20
CA ASP A 345 -45.61 205.97 -65.99
C ASP A 345 -44.90 207.34 -66.18
N ALA A 346 -43.82 207.43 -66.96
CA ALA A 346 -43.21 208.73 -67.31
C ALA A 346 -42.87 208.83 -68.81
N SER A 347 -43.63 209.69 -69.48
CA SER A 347 -43.51 210.10 -70.88
C SER A 347 -42.33 211.05 -71.14
N ASP A 348 -41.96 211.12 -72.42
CA ASP A 348 -41.39 212.26 -73.14
C ASP A 348 -39.96 212.76 -72.82
N GLU A 349 -39.08 212.46 -73.79
CA GLU A 349 -38.01 213.33 -74.33
C GLU A 349 -36.85 213.83 -73.41
N PRO A 350 -35.74 214.35 -73.97
CA PRO A 350 -34.94 213.85 -75.09
C PRO A 350 -33.42 213.80 -74.77
N ARG A 351 -32.71 213.06 -75.64
CA ARG A 351 -31.35 213.26 -76.17
C ARG A 351 -30.16 213.66 -75.25
N GLU A 352 -29.14 212.80 -75.37
CA GLU A 352 -27.69 213.03 -75.16
C GLU A 352 -27.26 213.15 -73.69
N VAL A 353 -26.56 212.16 -73.11
CA VAL A 353 -25.10 211.90 -73.18
C VAL A 353 -24.89 210.43 -72.73
N ARG A 354 -24.45 209.45 -73.52
CA ARG A 354 -23.10 209.09 -74.03
C ARG A 354 -21.95 209.08 -73.00
N ALA A 355 -21.56 207.85 -72.61
CA ALA A 355 -20.27 207.36 -72.11
C ALA A 355 -20.02 207.38 -70.58
N GLU A 356 -19.93 206.19 -69.96
CA GLU A 356 -18.64 205.58 -69.53
C GLU A 356 -18.76 204.11 -69.04
N LEU A 357 -18.11 203.21 -69.80
CA LEU A 357 -17.22 202.11 -69.37
C LEU A 357 -17.74 201.04 -68.39
N THR A 358 -17.93 199.75 -68.72
CA THR A 358 -17.14 198.82 -69.55
C THR A 358 -15.64 198.80 -69.24
N ALA A 359 -15.21 198.14 -68.15
CA ALA A 359 -13.97 197.34 -68.07
C ALA A 359 -13.61 196.84 -66.65
N VAL A 360 -14.23 195.76 -66.14
CA VAL A 360 -13.55 194.83 -65.18
C VAL A 360 -14.09 193.38 -65.33
N LEU A 361 -14.18 192.90 -66.57
CA LEU A 361 -14.26 191.46 -66.86
C LEU A 361 -12.87 190.98 -67.30
N ARG A 362 -12.05 190.50 -66.35
CA ARG A 362 -10.94 189.52 -66.53
C ARG A 362 -10.10 189.33 -65.25
N GLY A 363 -9.98 188.07 -64.80
CA GLY A 363 -9.02 187.58 -63.80
C GLY A 363 -9.71 186.95 -62.58
N ARG A 364 -9.38 185.77 -62.03
CA ARG A 364 -8.23 184.85 -62.12
C ARG A 364 -8.65 183.51 -61.48
N THR A 365 -8.04 182.40 -61.89
CA THR A 365 -7.87 181.13 -61.13
C THR A 365 -6.52 181.14 -60.37
N PRO A 366 -6.05 180.08 -59.68
CA PRO A 366 -6.51 179.34 -58.46
C PRO A 366 -5.38 179.36 -57.35
N PRO A 367 -5.30 178.44 -56.34
CA PRO A 367 -4.54 177.16 -56.48
C PRO A 367 -5.11 175.99 -55.61
N ARG A 368 -5.05 174.68 -55.95
CA ARG A 368 -3.97 173.63 -55.87
C ARG A 368 -2.94 173.72 -54.73
N ASP A 369 -2.99 172.76 -53.78
CA ASP A 369 -1.88 171.88 -53.32
C ASP A 369 -2.32 171.04 -52.08
N ASN A 370 -2.33 169.70 -52.22
CA ASN A 370 -1.40 168.70 -51.64
C ASN A 370 -1.56 168.40 -50.14
N TRP A 371 -2.00 167.18 -49.80
CA TRP A 371 -1.20 166.25 -48.98
C TRP A 371 -1.72 164.80 -49.06
N GLN A 372 -0.76 163.87 -49.03
CA GLN A 372 -0.81 162.45 -49.36
C GLN A 372 -0.76 161.56 -48.07
N PRO A 373 -0.75 160.21 -48.18
CA PRO A 373 -1.18 159.25 -47.14
C PRO A 373 -0.03 158.60 -46.35
N ALA A 374 -0.36 157.83 -45.30
CA ALA A 374 0.50 156.80 -44.68
C ALA A 374 -0.38 155.94 -43.74
N SER A 375 -0.68 154.68 -44.08
CA SER A 375 0.05 153.44 -43.75
C SER A 375 -0.32 152.83 -42.38
N LYS A 376 -0.82 151.59 -42.46
CA LYS A 376 -0.89 150.48 -41.46
C LYS A 376 0.37 150.38 -40.57
N PRO A 377 0.35 149.70 -39.40
CA PRO A 377 -0.20 148.35 -39.14
C PRO A 377 -1.67 148.29 -38.72
#